data_AF-A0A7D7LV29-F1
#
_entry.id   AF-A0A7D7LV29-F1
#
_cell.length_a   1.000
_cell.length_b   1.000
_cell.length_c   1.000
_cell.angle_alpha   90.00
_cell.angle_beta   90.00
_cell.angle_gamma   90.00
#
_symmetry.space_group_name_H-M   'P 1'
#
loop_
_entity.id
_entity.type
_entity.pdbx_description
1 polymer ?
#
loop_
_entity_poly.entity_id
_entity_poly.type
_entity_poly.pdbx_seq_one_letter_code
_entity_poly.pdbx_strand_id
1 'polypeptide(L)'
;MERGIRVTKSVDISDLAGFRAKAAQWLAETAPEHGWLKTPDGSRRRVGAGDHEAVERNRECQRLLFEAGFAGISWPTEYGGQGLSLREQIVFNEEAGAYDLPLVVYIIGLGMCGPTILAAGTEEQKRRYIEPMLRGDEVWCQLFSEPGAGSDVAGLSSKAVLDGDEWVLNGQKVWTSGAHHCEFGIVLARTDVNVPKHKGLTMFILDLRSAGVTVRPIRQIDGGEHFNEVFFDDVRIPAENVLGGVGRGWQTATTTLMNERVSLGAVRPMDDVHSAQALIDLAAEQGLSADESIRARLADLWMRESVVGLLGKRITATILSGRQPGPEGSVAKLVRTDYSNRAAEFGFALAGAAGAAWREGAPQGDSFVNTLLFVPTLSVAGGTDEVLKNIIGERVLGLPKEPQVDRDVPFSELKDR
;
A
#
# COMPACT_ATOMS: atom_id res chain seq x y z
N MET A 1 -7.99 23.74 19.24
CA MET A 1 -8.35 24.70 18.18
C MET A 1 -8.29 23.94 16.85
N GLU A 2 -9.41 23.31 16.50
CA GLU A 2 -9.55 22.46 15.31
C GLU A 2 -9.54 23.33 14.05
N ARG A 3 -8.48 23.25 13.24
CA ARG A 3 -8.52 23.72 11.86
C ARG A 3 -8.92 22.54 10.98
N GLY A 4 -10.22 22.30 10.90
CA GLY A 4 -10.80 21.43 9.89
C GLY A 4 -10.50 21.98 8.50
N ILE A 5 -10.02 21.13 7.61
CA ILE A 5 -9.87 21.40 6.18
C ILE A 5 -11.25 21.78 5.64
N ARG A 6 -11.42 23.04 5.23
CA ARG A 6 -12.63 23.50 4.54
C ARG A 6 -12.67 22.86 3.16
N VAL A 7 -13.50 21.82 2.99
CA VAL A 7 -13.92 21.35 1.68
C VAL A 7 -15.05 22.26 1.20
N THR A 8 -14.73 23.29 0.42
CA THR A 8 -15.75 24.09 -0.27
C THR A 8 -15.31 24.43 -1.69
N LYS A 9 -15.64 23.54 -2.64
CA LYS A 9 -16.16 23.90 -3.96
C LYS A 9 -17.04 22.74 -4.44
N SER A 10 -18.30 23.02 -4.75
CA SER A 10 -19.15 22.10 -5.49
C SER A 10 -18.54 21.95 -6.88
N VAL A 11 -17.96 20.80 -7.18
CA VAL A 11 -17.45 20.48 -8.52
C VAL A 11 -18.65 20.31 -9.45
N ASP A 12 -18.67 21.07 -10.55
CA ASP A 12 -19.69 20.93 -11.58
C ASP A 12 -19.48 19.58 -12.31
N ILE A 13 -20.56 18.85 -12.57
CA ILE A 13 -20.52 17.58 -13.29
C ILE A 13 -19.92 17.78 -14.70
N SER A 14 -20.07 18.97 -15.28
CA SER A 14 -19.45 19.35 -16.56
C SER A 14 -17.91 19.33 -16.51
N ASP A 15 -17.31 19.64 -15.36
CA ASP A 15 -15.86 19.67 -15.14
C ASP A 15 -15.26 18.25 -15.10
N LEU A 16 -15.98 17.29 -14.50
CA LEU A 16 -15.55 15.88 -14.45
C LEU A 16 -15.56 15.20 -15.82
N ALA A 17 -16.51 15.53 -16.70
CA ALA A 17 -16.54 14.98 -18.06
C ALA A 17 -15.35 15.49 -18.89
N GLY A 18 -15.01 16.78 -18.76
CA GLY A 18 -13.82 17.37 -19.39
C GLY A 18 -12.53 16.75 -18.86
N PHE A 19 -12.41 16.60 -17.53
CA PHE A 19 -11.25 15.94 -16.92
C PHE A 19 -11.11 14.48 -17.37
N ARG A 20 -12.21 13.72 -17.44
CA ARG A 20 -12.22 12.35 -17.97
C ARG A 20 -11.71 12.30 -19.40
N ALA A 21 -12.22 13.18 -20.28
CA ALA A 21 -11.79 13.24 -21.67
C ALA A 21 -10.29 13.55 -21.79
N LYS A 22 -9.78 14.50 -20.99
CA LYS A 22 -8.34 14.82 -20.92
C LYS A 22 -7.52 13.59 -20.49
N ALA A 23 -7.93 12.90 -19.43
CA ALA A 23 -7.25 11.70 -18.95
C ALA A 23 -7.25 10.56 -19.98
N ALA A 24 -8.42 10.27 -20.55
CA ALA A 24 -8.58 9.25 -21.57
C ALA A 24 -7.74 9.52 -22.83
N GLN A 25 -7.72 10.77 -23.29
CA GLN A 25 -6.90 11.19 -24.43
C GLN A 25 -5.41 10.99 -24.14
N TRP A 26 -4.93 11.53 -23.01
CA TRP A 26 -3.51 11.43 -22.66
C TRP A 26 -3.05 9.98 -22.51
N LEU A 27 -3.86 9.12 -21.88
CA LEU A 27 -3.58 7.69 -21.75
C LEU A 27 -3.55 7.00 -23.13
N ALA A 28 -4.50 7.31 -24.01
CA ALA A 28 -4.57 6.71 -25.35
C ALA A 28 -3.39 7.11 -26.25
N GLU A 29 -2.85 8.31 -26.07
CA GLU A 29 -1.69 8.81 -26.82
C GLU A 29 -0.37 8.30 -26.22
N THR A 30 -0.19 8.40 -24.90
CA THR A 30 1.10 8.14 -24.23
C THR A 30 1.32 6.65 -23.98
N ALA A 31 0.29 5.92 -23.51
CA ALA A 31 0.48 4.55 -23.04
C ALA A 31 1.00 3.58 -24.13
N PRO A 32 0.54 3.63 -25.39
CA PRO A 32 1.07 2.79 -26.46
C PRO A 32 2.54 3.05 -26.78
N GLU A 33 3.00 4.31 -26.72
CA GLU A 33 4.39 4.69 -27.03
C GLU A 33 5.39 4.07 -26.04
N HIS A 34 4.96 3.89 -24.79
CA HIS A 34 5.79 3.32 -23.72
C HIS A 34 5.49 1.83 -23.42
N GLY A 35 4.68 1.19 -24.28
CA GLY A 35 4.29 -0.22 -24.12
C GLY A 35 3.45 -0.50 -22.87
N TRP A 36 2.79 0.52 -22.30
CA TRP A 36 1.80 0.38 -21.22
C TRP A 36 0.45 0.00 -21.82
N LEU A 37 0.46 -1.07 -22.61
CA LEU A 37 -0.64 -1.39 -23.49
C LEU A 37 -1.92 -1.64 -22.70
N LYS A 38 -3.03 -1.21 -23.29
CA LYS A 38 -4.35 -1.70 -22.93
C LYS A 38 -4.37 -3.19 -23.26
N THR A 39 -4.36 -4.02 -22.23
CA THR A 39 -4.37 -5.48 -22.37
C THR A 39 -5.60 -5.88 -23.22
N PRO A 40 -5.42 -6.60 -24.34
CA PRO A 40 -6.53 -6.96 -25.23
C PRO A 40 -7.62 -7.81 -24.55
N ASP A 41 -7.23 -8.57 -23.53
CA ASP A 41 -8.07 -9.42 -22.67
C ASP A 41 -8.36 -8.80 -21.30
N GLY A 42 -7.46 -7.94 -20.79
CA GLY A 42 -7.56 -7.36 -19.43
C GLY A 42 -6.40 -7.76 -18.50
N SER A 43 -5.55 -8.71 -18.89
CA SER A 43 -4.57 -9.34 -18.00
C SER A 43 -3.29 -8.53 -17.79
N ARG A 44 -3.04 -8.12 -16.54
CA ARG A 44 -1.82 -7.43 -16.12
C ARG A 44 -0.68 -8.42 -15.95
N ARG A 45 0.52 -8.10 -16.45
CA ARG A 45 1.74 -8.79 -16.07
C ARG A 45 2.28 -8.13 -14.81
N ARG A 46 2.33 -8.84 -13.68
CA ARG A 46 3.01 -8.33 -12.49
C ARG A 46 4.49 -8.11 -12.84
N VAL A 47 4.89 -6.86 -13.07
CA VAL A 47 6.30 -6.50 -13.12
C VAL A 47 6.80 -6.60 -11.68
N GLY A 48 7.59 -7.64 -11.40
CA GLY A 48 8.25 -7.78 -10.11
C GLY A 48 9.07 -6.51 -9.82
N ALA A 49 8.95 -5.98 -8.61
CA ALA A 49 9.63 -4.77 -8.16
C ALA A 49 11.14 -4.97 -7.91
N GLY A 50 11.83 -5.79 -8.72
CA GLY A 50 13.20 -6.25 -8.43
C GLY A 50 14.20 -6.15 -9.59
N ASP A 51 13.81 -5.63 -10.76
CA ASP A 51 14.76 -5.36 -11.85
C ASP A 51 15.05 -3.86 -11.94
N HIS A 52 16.31 -3.48 -12.14
CA HIS A 52 16.71 -2.09 -12.38
C HIS A 52 15.99 -1.51 -13.60
N GLU A 53 15.76 -2.33 -14.64
CA GLU A 53 14.98 -1.91 -15.81
C GLU A 53 13.52 -1.64 -15.43
N ALA A 54 12.96 -2.38 -14.48
CA ALA A 54 11.61 -2.14 -13.98
C ALA A 54 11.51 -0.82 -13.20
N VAL A 55 12.52 -0.47 -12.39
CA VAL A 55 12.52 0.80 -11.62
C VAL A 55 12.56 2.01 -12.55
N GLU A 56 13.40 1.99 -13.58
CA GLU A 56 13.49 3.11 -14.53
C GLU A 56 12.18 3.30 -15.32
N ARG A 57 11.53 2.20 -15.73
CA ARG A 57 10.18 2.28 -16.32
C ARG A 57 9.15 2.90 -15.37
N ASN A 58 9.26 2.62 -14.07
CA ASN A 58 8.39 3.25 -13.08
C ASN A 58 8.68 4.76 -12.96
N ARG A 59 9.95 5.15 -12.86
CA ARG A 59 10.38 6.56 -12.80
C ARG A 59 9.87 7.35 -13.99
N GLU A 60 10.03 6.80 -15.19
CA GLU A 60 9.54 7.41 -16.43
C GLU A 60 8.01 7.61 -16.39
N CYS A 61 7.25 6.58 -16.02
CA CYS A 61 5.80 6.66 -15.94
C CYS A 61 5.33 7.71 -14.94
N GLN A 62 5.93 7.72 -13.74
CA GLN A 62 5.59 8.68 -12.70
C GLN A 62 5.91 10.12 -13.12
N ARG A 63 7.05 10.36 -13.77
CA ARG A 63 7.42 11.68 -14.31
C ARG A 63 6.40 12.16 -15.34
N LEU A 64 6.01 11.30 -16.28
CA LEU A 64 5.03 11.63 -17.32
C LEU A 64 3.64 11.92 -16.74
N LEU A 65 3.22 11.17 -15.71
CA LEU A 65 1.99 11.48 -14.96
C LEU A 65 2.08 12.83 -14.25
N PHE A 66 3.21 13.16 -13.65
CA PHE A 66 3.42 14.45 -12.99
C PHE A 66 3.33 15.60 -13.99
N GLU A 67 4.05 15.51 -15.11
CA GLU A 67 4.05 16.53 -16.18
C GLU A 67 2.66 16.75 -16.79
N ALA A 68 1.86 15.69 -16.92
CA ALA A 68 0.50 15.75 -17.44
C ALA A 68 -0.54 16.28 -16.43
N GLY A 69 -0.16 16.41 -15.15
CA GLY A 69 -1.04 16.80 -14.05
C GLY A 69 -1.93 15.66 -13.53
N PHE A 70 -1.45 14.43 -13.60
CA PHE A 70 -2.12 13.22 -13.08
C PHE A 70 -1.43 12.60 -11.85
N ALA A 71 -0.27 13.10 -11.43
CA ALA A 71 0.30 12.82 -10.12
C ALA A 71 -0.21 13.83 -9.07
N GLY A 72 -0.57 13.34 -7.87
CA GLY A 72 -1.01 14.21 -6.77
C GLY A 72 -2.28 15.01 -7.09
N ILE A 73 -3.23 14.41 -7.83
CA ILE A 73 -4.44 15.09 -8.33
C ILE A 73 -5.17 15.84 -7.22
N SER A 74 -5.37 15.18 -6.08
CA SER A 74 -6.08 15.78 -4.94
C SER A 74 -5.17 16.42 -3.89
N TRP A 75 -3.87 16.53 -4.16
CA TRP A 75 -2.90 17.07 -3.19
C TRP A 75 -2.81 18.59 -3.30
N PRO A 76 -2.45 19.32 -2.23
CA PRO A 76 -2.39 20.78 -2.24
C PRO A 76 -1.39 21.32 -3.27
N THR A 77 -1.76 22.41 -3.96
CA THR A 77 -0.91 23.03 -4.98
C THR A 77 0.34 23.68 -4.39
N GLU A 78 0.29 24.18 -3.15
CA GLU A 78 1.47 24.77 -2.49
C GLU A 78 2.64 23.80 -2.25
N TYR A 79 2.41 22.49 -2.44
CA TYR A 79 3.41 21.43 -2.33
C TYR A 79 3.55 20.60 -3.62
N GLY A 80 3.07 21.11 -4.77
CA GLY A 80 3.24 20.47 -6.08
C GLY A 80 2.10 19.55 -6.53
N GLY A 81 1.03 19.42 -5.75
CA GLY A 81 -0.20 18.73 -6.19
C GLY A 81 -1.04 19.55 -7.16
N GLN A 82 -2.14 18.98 -7.65
CA GLN A 82 -3.04 19.67 -8.60
C GLN A 82 -4.20 20.43 -7.92
N GLY A 83 -4.43 20.20 -6.63
CA GLY A 83 -5.50 20.85 -5.86
C GLY A 83 -6.91 20.52 -6.33
N LEU A 84 -7.08 19.45 -7.12
CA LEU A 84 -8.37 18.98 -7.59
C LEU A 84 -9.07 18.16 -6.49
N SER A 85 -10.31 17.73 -6.72
CA SER A 85 -11.03 16.95 -5.72
C SER A 85 -10.69 15.46 -5.82
N LEU A 86 -11.10 14.69 -4.82
CA LEU A 86 -11.01 13.23 -4.85
C LEU A 86 -11.86 12.61 -5.97
N ARG A 87 -12.84 13.34 -6.53
CA ARG A 87 -13.65 12.86 -7.66
C ARG A 87 -12.81 12.78 -8.92
N GLU A 88 -11.98 13.79 -9.21
CA GLU A 88 -11.04 13.78 -10.34
C GLU A 88 -10.02 12.64 -10.18
N GLN A 89 -9.51 12.40 -8.97
CA GLN A 89 -8.62 11.27 -8.70
C GLN A 89 -9.31 9.92 -9.00
N ILE A 90 -10.58 9.75 -8.62
CA ILE A 90 -11.36 8.54 -8.92
C ILE A 90 -11.57 8.39 -10.43
N VAL A 91 -11.95 9.47 -11.12
CA VAL A 91 -12.12 9.49 -12.58
C VAL A 91 -10.82 9.07 -13.26
N PHE A 92 -9.68 9.63 -12.86
CA PHE A 92 -8.38 9.24 -13.40
C PHE A 92 -8.10 7.75 -13.15
N ASN A 93 -8.32 7.26 -11.93
CA ASN A 93 -8.09 5.85 -11.60
C ASN A 93 -8.98 4.90 -12.41
N GLU A 94 -10.21 5.28 -12.73
CA GLU A 94 -11.11 4.53 -13.60
C GLU A 94 -10.59 4.45 -15.04
N GLU A 95 -10.13 5.57 -15.61
CA GLU A 95 -9.55 5.60 -16.95
C GLU A 95 -8.21 4.84 -17.02
N ALA A 96 -7.32 5.09 -16.06
CA ALA A 96 -6.02 4.45 -15.96
C ALA A 96 -6.11 2.95 -15.66
N GLY A 97 -7.22 2.50 -15.06
CA GLY A 97 -7.39 1.11 -14.65
C GLY A 97 -7.30 0.08 -15.78
N ALA A 98 -7.53 0.49 -17.03
CA ALA A 98 -7.43 -0.34 -18.22
C ALA A 98 -6.01 -0.43 -18.81
N TYR A 99 -5.04 0.30 -18.26
CA TYR A 99 -3.66 0.38 -18.74
C TYR A 99 -2.71 -0.25 -17.73
N ASP A 100 -1.63 -0.87 -18.23
CA ASP A 100 -0.57 -1.44 -17.40
C ASP A 100 0.51 -0.39 -17.07
N LEU A 101 0.14 0.59 -16.24
CA LEU A 101 1.06 1.65 -15.81
C LEU A 101 2.05 1.11 -14.76
N PRO A 102 3.38 1.16 -15.00
CA PRO A 102 4.37 0.72 -14.04
C PRO A 102 4.50 1.74 -12.90
N LEU A 103 3.74 1.54 -11.81
CA LEU A 103 3.70 2.46 -10.67
C LEU A 103 3.98 1.78 -9.33
N VAL A 104 4.33 0.50 -9.35
CA VAL A 104 4.45 -0.36 -8.16
C VAL A 104 5.44 0.21 -7.13
N VAL A 105 6.54 0.83 -7.57
CA VAL A 105 7.57 1.38 -6.65
C VAL A 105 7.08 2.63 -5.91
N TYR A 106 6.07 3.34 -6.43
CA TYR A 106 5.54 4.57 -5.83
C TYR A 106 4.32 4.33 -4.93
N ILE A 107 3.79 3.11 -4.87
CA ILE A 107 2.60 2.80 -4.06
C ILE A 107 2.83 3.15 -2.58
N ILE A 108 3.99 2.84 -2.02
CA ILE A 108 4.30 3.13 -0.61
C ILE A 108 4.47 4.64 -0.39
N GLY A 109 5.26 5.30 -1.24
CA GLY A 109 5.50 6.73 -1.17
C GLY A 109 4.22 7.55 -1.27
N LEU A 110 3.50 7.40 -2.38
CA LEU A 110 2.29 8.17 -2.68
C LEU A 110 1.06 7.70 -1.92
N GLY A 111 0.99 6.43 -1.56
CA GLY A 111 -0.14 5.87 -0.81
C GLY A 111 -0.04 6.07 0.71
N MET A 112 1.17 6.17 1.26
CA MET A 112 1.38 6.12 2.72
C MET A 112 2.28 7.24 3.23
N CYS A 113 3.51 7.34 2.73
CA CYS A 113 4.52 8.27 3.25
C CYS A 113 4.12 9.73 3.02
N GLY A 114 3.82 10.10 1.78
CA GLY A 114 3.43 11.45 1.40
C GLY A 114 2.16 11.94 2.11
N PRO A 115 1.06 11.17 2.14
CA PRO A 115 -0.12 11.53 2.93
C PRO A 115 0.17 11.69 4.44
N THR A 116 1.10 10.90 4.98
CA THR A 116 1.55 11.05 6.38
C THR A 116 2.31 12.35 6.58
N ILE A 117 3.21 12.71 5.65
CA ILE A 117 3.95 13.98 5.68
C ILE A 117 3.00 15.18 5.53
N LEU A 118 2.03 15.11 4.64
CA LEU A 118 1.01 16.17 4.50
C LEU A 118 0.20 16.37 5.78
N ALA A 119 -0.11 15.29 6.50
CA ALA A 119 -0.91 15.32 7.72
C ALA A 119 -0.13 15.75 8.97
N ALA A 120 1.12 15.29 9.11
CA ALA A 120 1.90 15.40 10.35
C ALA A 120 3.22 16.17 10.22
N GLY A 121 3.67 16.44 9.00
CA GLY A 121 4.93 17.12 8.73
C GLY A 121 4.88 18.62 9.03
N THR A 122 6.06 19.20 9.25
CA THR A 122 6.23 20.66 9.29
C THR A 122 6.08 21.25 7.89
N GLU A 123 5.95 22.56 7.78
CA GLU A 123 5.86 23.23 6.47
C GLU A 123 7.12 23.03 5.64
N GLU A 124 8.28 23.03 6.30
CA GLU A 124 9.59 22.79 5.69
C GLU A 124 9.67 21.36 5.14
N GLN A 125 9.23 20.36 5.93
CA GLN A 125 9.19 18.97 5.49
C GLN A 125 8.26 18.78 4.28
N LYS A 126 7.06 19.37 4.31
CA LYS A 126 6.13 19.28 3.17
C LYS A 126 6.71 19.89 1.90
N ARG A 127 7.32 21.07 2.00
CA ARG A 127 7.98 21.74 0.86
C ARG A 127 9.18 20.97 0.33
N ARG A 128 9.93 20.31 1.21
CA ARG A 128 11.12 19.54 0.82
C ARG A 128 10.76 18.23 0.12
N TYR A 129 9.78 17.48 0.62
CA TYR A 129 9.62 16.07 0.28
C TYR A 129 8.43 15.76 -0.65
N ILE A 130 7.38 16.59 -0.69
CA ILE A 130 6.16 16.24 -1.42
C ILE A 130 6.33 16.34 -2.93
N GLU A 131 6.85 17.46 -3.45
CA GLU A 131 6.99 17.65 -4.90
C GLU A 131 8.00 16.67 -5.53
N PRO A 132 9.21 16.42 -4.97
CA PRO A 132 10.11 15.41 -5.53
C PRO A 132 9.52 14.00 -5.55
N MET A 133 8.74 13.64 -4.54
CA MET A 133 8.00 12.37 -4.50
C MET A 133 6.93 12.30 -5.60
N LEU A 134 6.19 13.40 -5.83
CA LEU A 134 5.20 13.48 -6.91
C LEU A 134 5.84 13.41 -8.30
N ARG A 135 7.00 14.04 -8.50
CA ARG A 135 7.75 14.00 -9.76
C ARG A 135 8.33 12.62 -10.07
N GLY A 136 8.52 11.78 -9.05
CA GLY A 136 9.11 10.45 -9.16
C GLY A 136 10.63 10.43 -8.95
N ASP A 137 11.23 11.53 -8.51
CA ASP A 137 12.68 11.61 -8.27
C ASP A 137 13.11 10.76 -7.06
N GLU A 138 12.25 10.72 -6.05
CA GLU A 138 12.50 10.07 -4.77
C GLU A 138 11.49 8.93 -4.57
N VAL A 139 11.98 7.70 -4.47
CA VAL A 139 11.21 6.51 -4.10
C VAL A 139 11.26 6.32 -2.59
N TRP A 140 10.13 5.93 -2.00
CA TRP A 140 9.95 5.88 -0.55
C TRP A 140 9.50 4.52 -0.04
N CYS A 141 10.01 4.12 1.13
CA CYS A 141 9.57 2.93 1.84
C CYS A 141 9.02 3.21 3.25
N GLN A 142 8.39 2.20 3.84
CA GLN A 142 7.89 2.19 5.21
C GLN A 142 8.72 1.22 6.05
N LEU A 143 9.30 1.70 7.16
CA LEU A 143 10.27 0.98 7.98
C LEU A 143 9.70 0.76 9.39
N PHE A 144 8.64 -0.05 9.49
CA PHE A 144 7.92 -0.30 10.76
C PHE A 144 8.32 -1.63 11.39
N SER A 145 8.07 -2.74 10.69
CA SER A 145 8.22 -4.09 11.22
C SER A 145 9.67 -4.46 11.54
N GLU A 146 9.83 -5.23 12.61
CA GLU A 146 11.10 -5.80 13.08
C GLU A 146 10.98 -7.32 13.21
N PRO A 147 12.09 -8.07 13.24
CA PRO A 147 12.06 -9.50 13.48
C PRO A 147 11.26 -9.90 14.74
N GLY A 148 11.36 -9.09 15.81
CA GLY A 148 10.62 -9.28 17.06
C GLY A 148 9.28 -8.53 17.15
N ALA A 149 8.92 -7.70 16.16
CA ALA A 149 7.74 -6.83 16.22
C ALA A 149 7.06 -6.68 14.85
N GLY A 150 6.12 -7.58 14.57
CA GLY A 150 5.25 -7.54 13.38
C GLY A 150 3.85 -7.01 13.71
N SER A 151 2.94 -7.90 14.13
CA SER A 151 1.56 -7.52 14.51
C SER A 151 1.52 -6.56 15.71
N ASP A 152 2.42 -6.72 16.67
CA ASP A 152 2.65 -5.76 17.75
C ASP A 152 3.71 -4.73 17.34
N VAL A 153 3.40 -3.89 16.34
CA VAL A 153 4.30 -2.81 15.88
C VAL A 153 4.75 -1.93 17.04
N ALA A 154 3.87 -1.71 18.03
CA ALA A 154 4.19 -0.89 19.18
C ALA A 154 5.25 -1.53 20.10
N GLY A 155 5.50 -2.83 19.98
CA GLY A 155 6.54 -3.58 20.68
C GLY A 155 7.95 -3.45 20.08
N LEU A 156 8.13 -2.67 19.01
CA LEU A 156 9.43 -2.50 18.35
C LEU A 156 10.55 -2.01 19.29
N SER A 157 11.78 -2.38 18.94
CA SER A 157 12.98 -2.26 19.77
C SER A 157 14.07 -1.38 19.17
N SER A 158 14.05 -1.09 17.85
CA SER A 158 14.99 -0.13 17.25
C SER A 158 14.95 1.19 18.02
N LYS A 159 16.11 1.71 18.39
CA LYS A 159 16.27 2.81 19.34
C LYS A 159 16.88 4.01 18.66
N ALA A 160 16.33 5.18 18.94
CA ALA A 160 16.91 6.46 18.56
C ALA A 160 17.22 7.27 19.83
N VAL A 161 18.48 7.70 19.99
CA VAL A 161 18.91 8.54 21.13
C VAL A 161 19.35 9.90 20.61
N LEU A 162 18.88 10.97 21.24
CA LEU A 162 19.31 12.33 20.90
C LEU A 162 20.76 12.56 21.34
N ASP A 163 21.60 12.98 20.41
CA ASP A 163 22.99 13.39 20.58
C ASP A 163 23.20 14.75 19.89
N GLY A 164 23.21 15.83 20.67
CA GLY A 164 23.25 17.20 20.14
C GLY A 164 21.96 17.56 19.40
N ASP A 165 22.08 17.89 18.12
CA ASP A 165 21.00 18.23 17.19
C ASP A 165 20.61 17.06 16.26
N GLU A 166 21.11 15.85 16.53
CA GLU A 166 20.82 14.65 15.75
C GLU A 166 20.35 13.50 16.64
N TRP A 167 19.65 12.55 16.03
CA TRP A 167 19.28 11.27 16.64
C TRP A 167 20.17 10.17 16.09
N VAL A 168 20.74 9.37 16.98
CA VAL A 168 21.52 8.18 16.62
C VAL A 168 20.60 6.97 16.66
N LEU A 169 20.27 6.42 15.49
CA LEU A 169 19.40 5.27 15.28
C LEU A 169 20.21 3.97 15.19
N ASN A 170 19.81 2.99 16.01
CA ASN A 170 20.33 1.63 16.01
C ASN A 170 19.19 0.61 15.98
N GLY A 171 19.37 -0.47 15.24
CA GLY A 171 18.41 -1.58 15.20
C GLY A 171 18.28 -2.24 13.83
N GLN A 172 17.14 -2.90 13.61
CA GLN A 172 16.84 -3.61 12.37
C GLN A 172 15.35 -3.53 12.04
N LYS A 173 15.06 -3.39 10.75
CA LYS A 173 13.74 -3.58 10.14
C LYS A 173 13.76 -4.77 9.20
N VAL A 174 12.58 -5.34 8.96
CA VAL A 174 12.38 -6.49 8.07
C VAL A 174 11.05 -6.36 7.34
N TRP A 175 10.91 -7.05 6.21
CA TRP A 175 9.76 -6.96 5.31
C TRP A 175 9.58 -5.57 4.68
N THR A 176 10.66 -4.79 4.57
CA THR A 176 10.61 -3.46 3.96
C THR A 176 10.54 -3.59 2.45
N SER A 177 9.35 -3.35 1.89
CA SER A 177 9.11 -3.40 0.45
C SER A 177 10.03 -2.44 -0.33
N GLY A 178 10.78 -2.97 -1.29
CA GLY A 178 11.55 -2.18 -2.25
C GLY A 178 12.63 -1.25 -1.68
N ALA A 179 13.06 -1.42 -0.42
CA ALA A 179 14.01 -0.51 0.22
C ALA A 179 15.33 -0.31 -0.54
N HIS A 180 15.81 -1.32 -1.27
CA HIS A 180 17.04 -1.21 -2.07
C HIS A 180 16.90 -0.28 -3.30
N HIS A 181 15.67 0.14 -3.62
CA HIS A 181 15.36 1.13 -4.66
C HIS A 181 14.97 2.49 -4.09
N CYS A 182 14.93 2.66 -2.76
CA CYS A 182 14.40 3.85 -2.11
C CYS A 182 15.49 4.86 -1.77
N GLU A 183 15.21 6.13 -1.99
CA GLU A 183 16.00 7.25 -1.45
C GLU A 183 15.67 7.50 0.01
N PHE A 184 14.38 7.50 0.35
CA PHE A 184 13.88 7.89 1.67
C PHE A 184 12.93 6.86 2.26
N GLY A 185 12.70 6.96 3.56
CA GLY A 185 11.65 6.19 4.21
C GLY A 185 11.18 6.85 5.48
N ILE A 186 9.98 6.46 5.93
CA ILE A 186 9.53 6.80 7.28
C ILE A 186 9.84 5.64 8.21
N VAL A 187 10.67 5.90 9.22
CA VAL A 187 11.13 4.91 10.19
C VAL A 187 10.55 5.19 11.56
N LEU A 188 10.07 4.14 12.22
CA LEU A 188 9.55 4.21 13.57
C LEU A 188 10.58 3.63 14.54
N ALA A 189 10.97 4.42 15.53
CA ALA A 189 11.95 4.02 16.53
C ALA A 189 11.54 4.43 17.96
N ARG A 190 12.07 3.70 18.92
CA ARG A 190 11.94 3.90 20.36
C ARG A 190 12.83 5.07 20.79
N THR A 191 12.23 6.13 21.32
CA THR A 191 12.96 7.27 21.89
C THR A 191 12.82 7.38 23.41
N ASP A 192 11.81 6.75 23.99
CA ASP A 192 11.63 6.69 25.45
C ASP A 192 11.16 5.30 25.87
N VAL A 193 11.91 4.67 26.78
CA VAL A 193 11.60 3.33 27.32
C VAL A 193 10.87 3.40 28.66
N ASN A 194 10.83 4.55 29.32
CA ASN A 194 10.26 4.72 30.66
C ASN A 194 8.76 5.03 30.63
N VAL A 195 8.16 5.04 29.44
CA VAL A 195 6.72 5.25 29.23
C VAL A 195 6.11 4.02 28.56
N PRO A 196 4.77 3.87 28.62
CA PRO A 196 4.10 2.79 27.90
C PRO A 196 4.45 2.75 26.42
N LYS A 197 4.49 1.54 25.84
CA LYS A 197 5.05 1.28 24.51
C LYS A 197 4.52 2.19 23.39
N HIS A 198 3.26 2.57 23.41
CA HIS A 198 2.68 3.47 22.39
C HIS A 198 3.13 4.94 22.53
N LYS A 199 3.55 5.36 23.72
CA LYS A 199 3.97 6.75 24.02
C LYS A 199 5.47 6.96 23.82
N GLY A 200 6.25 5.88 23.77
CA GLY A 200 7.72 5.93 23.67
C GLY A 200 8.27 5.95 22.25
N LEU A 201 7.41 6.12 21.25
CA LEU A 201 7.75 6.01 19.83
C LEU A 201 7.86 7.38 19.18
N THR A 202 8.83 7.54 18.27
CA THR A 202 8.98 8.69 17.39
C THR A 202 9.15 8.20 15.96
N MET A 203 8.52 8.90 15.01
CA MET A 203 8.70 8.66 13.59
C MET A 203 9.70 9.65 13.03
N PHE A 204 10.56 9.18 12.13
CA PHE A 204 11.58 9.99 11.47
C PHE A 204 11.49 9.82 9.96
N ILE A 205 11.87 10.87 9.23
CA ILE A 205 12.23 10.77 7.82
C ILE A 205 13.70 10.36 7.76
N LEU A 206 13.99 9.21 7.15
CA LEU A 206 15.32 8.64 7.04
C LEU A 206 15.78 8.67 5.58
N ASP A 207 16.98 9.18 5.34
CA ASP A 207 17.72 8.96 4.09
C ASP A 207 18.35 7.57 4.14
N LEU A 208 17.98 6.67 3.22
CA LEU A 208 18.52 5.31 3.18
C LEU A 208 19.98 5.25 2.68
N ARG A 209 20.52 6.36 2.18
CA ARG A 209 21.92 6.50 1.77
C ARG A 209 22.81 7.00 2.90
N SER A 210 22.24 7.34 4.07
CA SER A 210 23.01 7.72 5.26
C SER A 210 24.02 6.64 5.66
N ALA A 211 25.19 7.07 6.12
CA ALA A 211 26.19 6.18 6.68
C ALA A 211 25.59 5.36 7.84
N GLY A 212 25.91 4.07 7.88
CA GLY A 212 25.37 3.12 8.87
C GLY A 212 24.07 2.41 8.44
N VAL A 213 23.43 2.84 7.34
CA VAL A 213 22.29 2.11 6.77
C VAL A 213 22.80 0.99 5.87
N THR A 214 22.33 -0.24 6.11
CA THR A 214 22.59 -1.39 5.23
C THR A 214 21.28 -2.03 4.82
N VAL A 215 21.01 -2.09 3.51
CA VAL A 215 19.81 -2.75 2.95
C VAL A 215 20.20 -4.10 2.36
N ARG A 216 19.46 -5.15 2.72
CA ARG A 216 19.67 -6.52 2.24
C ARG A 216 18.37 -7.10 1.68
N PRO A 217 18.28 -7.37 0.37
CA PRO A 217 17.11 -8.02 -0.21
C PRO A 217 16.89 -9.43 0.36
N ILE A 218 15.62 -9.81 0.49
CA ILE A 218 15.17 -11.12 0.94
C ILE A 218 14.62 -11.87 -0.27
N ARG A 219 15.23 -13.00 -0.60
CA ARG A 219 14.71 -13.90 -1.63
C ARG A 219 13.47 -14.62 -1.10
N GLN A 220 12.36 -14.46 -1.82
CA GLN A 220 11.05 -14.99 -1.46
C GLN A 220 10.75 -16.32 -2.19
N ILE A 221 9.63 -16.96 -1.84
CA ILE A 221 9.20 -18.25 -2.41
C ILE A 221 8.87 -18.17 -3.91
N ASP A 222 8.48 -16.99 -4.41
CA ASP A 222 8.28 -16.71 -5.83
C ASP A 222 9.61 -16.47 -6.58
N GLY A 223 10.74 -16.56 -5.89
CA GLY A 223 12.07 -16.34 -6.44
C GLY A 223 12.47 -14.87 -6.57
N GLY A 224 11.55 -13.94 -6.31
CA GLY A 224 11.80 -12.49 -6.34
C GLY A 224 12.45 -11.97 -5.06
N GLU A 225 12.83 -10.70 -5.10
CA GLU A 225 13.52 -10.00 -3.99
C GLU A 225 12.79 -8.69 -3.64
N HIS A 226 11.47 -8.75 -3.44
CA HIS A 226 10.64 -7.56 -3.27
C HIS A 226 10.69 -6.95 -1.86
N PHE A 227 11.16 -7.71 -0.87
CA PHE A 227 11.30 -7.29 0.52
C PHE A 227 12.77 -7.22 0.94
N ASN A 228 13.05 -6.45 2.00
CA ASN A 228 14.38 -6.24 2.50
C ASN A 228 14.44 -6.34 4.02
N GLU A 229 15.60 -6.75 4.52
CA GLU A 229 16.09 -6.37 5.84
C GLU A 229 16.82 -5.04 5.73
N VAL A 230 16.65 -4.16 6.72
CA VAL A 230 17.37 -2.88 6.80
C VAL A 230 17.99 -2.76 8.18
N PHE A 231 19.31 -2.62 8.23
CA PHE A 231 20.09 -2.52 9.46
C PHE A 231 20.53 -1.08 9.67
N PHE A 232 20.55 -0.65 10.93
CA PHE A 232 21.01 0.67 11.35
C PHE A 232 22.11 0.51 12.38
N ASP A 233 23.30 0.99 12.05
CA ASP A 233 24.48 1.03 12.91
C ASP A 233 24.92 2.49 13.07
N ASP A 234 24.61 3.08 14.24
CA ASP A 234 24.87 4.48 14.58
C ASP A 234 24.46 5.51 13.50
N VAL A 235 23.31 5.29 12.87
CA VAL A 235 22.79 6.16 11.80
C VAL A 235 22.37 7.50 12.39
N ARG A 236 22.97 8.60 11.92
CA ARG A 236 22.63 9.96 12.37
C ARG A 236 21.47 10.54 11.55
N ILE A 237 20.44 11.01 12.25
CA ILE A 237 19.24 11.62 11.67
C ILE A 237 19.08 13.03 12.24
N PRO A 238 19.06 14.09 11.42
CA PRO A 238 18.83 15.45 11.91
C PRO A 238 17.54 15.58 12.74
N ALA A 239 17.56 16.39 13.80
CA ALA A 239 16.37 16.58 14.65
C ALA A 239 15.17 17.16 13.88
N GLU A 240 15.41 17.95 12.83
CA GLU A 240 14.36 18.45 11.93
C GLU A 240 13.64 17.35 11.12
N ASN A 241 14.22 16.14 11.04
CA ASN A 241 13.59 15.00 10.37
C ASN A 241 12.66 14.20 11.29
N VAL A 242 12.43 14.64 12.53
CA VAL A 242 11.34 14.12 13.37
C VAL A 242 9.99 14.44 12.72
N LEU A 243 9.22 13.41 12.38
CA LEU A 243 7.92 13.53 11.72
C LEU A 243 6.78 13.46 12.74
N GLY A 244 6.00 14.54 12.84
CA GLY A 244 4.87 14.62 13.78
C GLY A 244 5.27 14.92 15.23
N GLY A 245 6.55 14.96 15.58
CA GLY A 245 7.05 15.33 16.91
C GLY A 245 7.45 14.14 17.79
N VAL A 246 8.38 14.39 18.71
CA VAL A 246 8.95 13.39 19.63
C VAL A 246 7.85 12.78 20.52
N GLY A 247 7.85 11.45 20.67
CA GLY A 247 6.86 10.70 21.45
C GLY A 247 5.48 10.58 20.79
N ARG A 248 5.29 11.14 19.58
CA ARG A 248 4.03 11.06 18.81
C ARG A 248 4.08 10.04 17.68
N GLY A 249 5.13 9.23 17.61
CA GLY A 249 5.34 8.25 16.54
C GLY A 249 4.18 7.27 16.36
N TRP A 250 3.51 6.84 17.44
CA TRP A 250 2.35 5.95 17.31
C TRP A 250 1.13 6.62 16.66
N GLN A 251 0.90 7.91 16.96
CA GLN A 251 -0.15 8.68 16.30
C GLN A 251 0.16 8.81 14.81
N THR A 252 1.40 9.18 14.47
CA THR A 252 1.86 9.30 13.08
C THR A 252 1.76 7.96 12.34
N ALA A 253 2.19 6.85 12.97
CA ALA A 253 2.09 5.51 12.41
C ALA A 253 0.64 5.07 12.19
N THR A 254 -0.27 5.41 13.12
CA THR A 254 -1.70 5.14 12.94
C THR A 254 -2.26 5.87 11.72
N THR A 255 -1.85 7.12 11.48
CA THR A 255 -2.20 7.86 10.27
C THR A 255 -1.68 7.15 9.01
N THR A 256 -0.42 6.71 9.00
CA THR A 256 0.15 5.92 7.90
C THR A 256 -0.65 4.64 7.62
N LEU A 257 -0.95 3.86 8.66
CA LEU A 257 -1.70 2.60 8.55
C LEU A 257 -3.16 2.81 8.10
N MET A 258 -3.77 3.94 8.45
CA MET A 258 -5.10 4.30 7.94
C MET A 258 -5.06 4.58 6.44
N ASN A 259 -4.06 5.35 5.97
CA ASN A 259 -3.85 5.61 4.55
C ASN A 259 -3.55 4.31 3.79
N GLU A 260 -2.70 3.44 4.35
CA GLU A 260 -2.40 2.13 3.79
C GLU A 260 -3.65 1.28 3.55
N ARG A 261 -4.61 1.24 4.49
CA ARG A 261 -5.86 0.49 4.29
C ARG A 261 -6.72 1.06 3.18
N VAL A 262 -6.72 2.37 2.98
CA VAL A 262 -7.42 3.01 1.86
C VAL A 262 -6.71 2.69 0.55
N SER A 263 -5.39 2.86 0.49
CA SER A 263 -4.59 2.55 -0.71
C SER A 263 -4.68 1.07 -1.07
N LEU A 264 -4.40 0.15 -0.15
CA LEU A 264 -4.47 -1.29 -0.39
C LEU A 264 -5.91 -1.80 -0.56
N GLY A 265 -6.90 -1.17 0.06
CA GLY A 265 -8.31 -1.53 -0.06
C GLY A 265 -8.99 -1.01 -1.34
N ALA A 266 -8.49 0.10 -1.90
CA ALA A 266 -9.00 0.73 -3.11
C ALA A 266 -8.26 0.30 -4.38
N VAL A 267 -7.01 -0.17 -4.28
CA VAL A 267 -6.34 -0.82 -5.41
C VAL A 267 -7.07 -2.15 -5.63
N ARG A 268 -7.48 -2.41 -6.88
CA ARG A 268 -7.73 -3.77 -7.37
C ARG A 268 -6.37 -4.39 -7.75
N PRO A 269 -5.77 -5.24 -6.91
CA PRO A 269 -4.86 -6.25 -7.40
C PRO A 269 -5.46 -7.62 -7.11
N MET A 270 -6.12 -8.17 -8.12
CA MET A 270 -5.71 -9.45 -8.65
C MET A 270 -5.52 -9.25 -10.15
N ASP A 271 -4.51 -9.91 -10.71
CA ASP A 271 -4.38 -10.02 -12.16
C ASP A 271 -5.71 -10.53 -12.71
N ASP A 272 -6.12 -10.01 -13.88
CA ASP A 272 -7.44 -10.29 -14.45
C ASP A 272 -7.76 -11.78 -14.53
N VAL A 273 -6.74 -12.63 -14.71
CA VAL A 273 -6.86 -14.10 -14.74
C VAL A 273 -7.53 -14.72 -13.50
N HIS A 274 -7.59 -14.00 -12.36
CA HIS A 274 -8.27 -14.44 -11.13
C HIS A 274 -9.54 -13.65 -10.82
N SER A 275 -10.00 -12.80 -11.75
CA SER A 275 -11.36 -12.23 -11.67
C SER A 275 -12.39 -13.36 -11.79
N ALA A 276 -13.57 -13.17 -11.21
CA ALA A 276 -14.61 -14.20 -11.33
C ALA A 276 -14.98 -14.43 -12.80
N GLN A 277 -14.95 -13.38 -13.61
CA GLN A 277 -15.22 -13.47 -15.04
C GLN A 277 -14.14 -14.27 -15.79
N ALA A 278 -12.85 -14.00 -15.57
CA ALA A 278 -11.79 -14.75 -16.23
C ALA A 278 -11.80 -16.25 -15.85
N LEU A 279 -12.15 -16.58 -14.61
CA LEU A 279 -12.31 -17.97 -14.18
C LEU A 279 -13.55 -18.64 -14.82
N ILE A 280 -14.62 -17.89 -15.06
CA ILE A 280 -15.79 -18.37 -15.83
C ILE A 280 -15.37 -18.68 -17.27
N ASP A 281 -14.62 -17.77 -17.90
CA ASP A 281 -14.17 -17.91 -19.28
C ASP A 281 -13.20 -19.09 -19.41
N LEU A 282 -12.24 -19.24 -18.49
CA LEU A 282 -11.33 -20.39 -18.43
C LEU A 282 -12.09 -21.72 -18.29
N ALA A 283 -13.12 -21.77 -17.44
CA ALA A 283 -13.94 -22.97 -17.31
C ALA A 283 -14.70 -23.28 -18.61
N ALA A 284 -15.14 -22.27 -19.35
CA ALA A 284 -15.78 -22.45 -20.65
C ALA A 284 -14.83 -22.95 -21.72
N GLU A 285 -13.63 -22.40 -21.80
CA GLU A 285 -12.56 -22.84 -22.70
C GLU A 285 -12.18 -24.31 -22.47
N GLN A 286 -12.19 -24.77 -21.22
CA GLN A 286 -11.94 -26.16 -20.88
C GLN A 286 -13.15 -27.09 -21.04
N GLY A 287 -14.31 -26.59 -21.47
CA GLY A 287 -15.53 -27.39 -21.63
C GLY A 287 -16.16 -27.81 -20.30
N LEU A 288 -15.83 -27.12 -19.20
CA LEU A 288 -16.26 -27.44 -17.84
C LEU A 288 -17.51 -26.65 -17.40
N SER A 289 -18.09 -25.82 -18.28
CA SER A 289 -19.27 -24.99 -17.94
C SER A 289 -20.50 -25.77 -17.53
N ALA A 290 -20.63 -27.04 -17.91
CA ALA A 290 -21.78 -27.87 -17.56
C ALA A 290 -21.64 -28.60 -16.20
N ASP A 291 -20.44 -28.63 -15.62
CA ASP A 291 -20.17 -29.29 -14.34
C ASP A 291 -20.80 -28.48 -13.19
N GLU A 292 -21.78 -29.07 -12.51
CA GLU A 292 -22.54 -28.41 -11.44
C GLU A 292 -21.65 -27.95 -10.27
N SER A 293 -20.60 -28.72 -9.95
CA SER A 293 -19.69 -28.40 -8.85
C SER A 293 -18.79 -27.20 -9.18
N ILE A 294 -18.31 -27.11 -10.41
CA ILE A 294 -17.53 -25.99 -10.94
C ILE A 294 -18.40 -24.73 -11.01
N ARG A 295 -19.62 -24.85 -11.55
CA ARG A 295 -20.58 -23.73 -11.61
C ARG A 295 -20.89 -23.17 -10.23
N ALA A 296 -21.07 -24.02 -9.22
CA ALA A 296 -21.33 -23.58 -7.86
C ALA A 296 -20.16 -22.77 -7.27
N ARG A 297 -18.91 -23.21 -7.52
CA ARG A 297 -17.70 -22.48 -7.08
C ARG A 297 -17.53 -21.14 -7.79
N LEU A 298 -17.77 -21.11 -9.11
CA LEU A 298 -17.73 -19.86 -9.90
C LEU A 298 -18.78 -18.86 -9.43
N ALA A 299 -19.99 -19.34 -9.12
CA ALA A 299 -21.06 -18.50 -8.56
C ALA A 299 -20.67 -17.91 -7.19
N ASP A 300 -20.07 -18.71 -6.29
CA ASP A 300 -19.56 -18.22 -5.00
C ASP A 300 -18.49 -17.14 -5.19
N LEU A 301 -17.53 -17.35 -6.09
CA LEU A 301 -16.49 -16.36 -6.39
C LEU A 301 -17.07 -15.07 -6.98
N TRP A 302 -18.00 -15.17 -7.93
CA TRP A 302 -18.67 -14.00 -8.51
C TRP A 302 -19.46 -13.20 -7.46
N MET A 303 -20.17 -13.89 -6.56
CA MET A 303 -20.87 -13.23 -5.45
C MET A 303 -19.89 -12.51 -4.53
N ARG A 304 -18.77 -13.15 -4.16
CA ARG A 304 -17.73 -12.54 -3.32
C ARG A 304 -17.08 -11.33 -3.97
N GLU A 305 -16.68 -11.45 -5.25
CA GLU A 305 -16.10 -10.32 -6.00
C GLU A 305 -17.09 -9.14 -6.05
N SER A 306 -18.36 -9.43 -6.30
CA SER A 306 -19.42 -8.41 -6.30
C SER A 306 -19.54 -7.71 -4.94
N VAL A 307 -19.46 -8.46 -3.83
CA VAL A 307 -19.45 -7.90 -2.48
C VAL A 307 -18.22 -7.02 -2.25
N VAL A 308 -17.02 -7.45 -2.68
CA VAL A 308 -15.80 -6.63 -2.61
C VAL A 308 -16.00 -5.31 -3.36
N GLY A 309 -16.54 -5.35 -4.57
CA GLY A 309 -16.83 -4.15 -5.36
C GLY A 309 -17.83 -3.21 -4.69
N LEU A 310 -18.88 -3.74 -4.06
CA LEU A 310 -19.87 -2.95 -3.32
C LEU A 310 -19.29 -2.32 -2.05
N LEU A 311 -18.44 -3.03 -1.31
CA LEU A 311 -17.73 -2.49 -0.15
C LEU A 311 -16.78 -1.37 -0.54
N GLY A 312 -16.04 -1.53 -1.65
CA GLY A 312 -15.20 -0.47 -2.23
C GLY A 312 -16.01 0.78 -2.55
N LYS A 313 -17.15 0.63 -3.27
CA LYS A 313 -18.06 1.75 -3.56
C LYS A 313 -18.57 2.45 -2.30
N ARG A 314 -18.85 1.69 -1.24
CA ARG A 314 -19.28 2.24 0.06
C ARG A 314 -18.17 3.06 0.73
N ILE A 315 -16.93 2.58 0.72
CA ILE A 315 -15.77 3.32 1.25
C ILE A 315 -15.58 4.61 0.46
N THR A 316 -15.60 4.53 -0.87
CA THR A 316 -15.52 5.71 -1.75
C THR A 316 -16.62 6.72 -1.47
N ALA A 317 -17.87 6.28 -1.32
CA ALA A 317 -18.98 7.17 -0.98
C ALA A 317 -18.81 7.85 0.39
N THR A 318 -18.28 7.14 1.40
CA THR A 318 -17.94 7.71 2.70
C THR A 318 -16.90 8.82 2.57
N ILE A 319 -15.80 8.55 1.87
CA ILE A 319 -14.72 9.53 1.62
C ILE A 319 -15.26 10.77 0.88
N LEU A 320 -16.03 10.55 -0.19
CA LEU A 320 -16.63 11.64 -0.97
C LEU A 320 -17.65 12.46 -0.17
N SER A 321 -18.20 11.93 0.92
CA SER A 321 -19.06 12.66 1.86
C SER A 321 -18.28 13.47 2.91
N GLY A 322 -16.95 13.53 2.81
CA GLY A 322 -16.08 14.23 3.76
C GLY A 322 -15.86 13.47 5.07
N ARG A 323 -16.30 12.22 5.15
CA ARG A 323 -16.10 11.36 6.32
C ARG A 323 -14.85 10.51 6.13
N GLN A 324 -14.06 10.38 7.20
CA GLN A 324 -12.92 9.48 7.22
C GLN A 324 -13.41 8.03 7.33
N PRO A 325 -12.85 7.09 6.53
CA PRO A 325 -13.12 5.67 6.71
C PRO A 325 -12.74 5.22 8.13
N GLY A 326 -13.66 4.56 8.81
CA GLY A 326 -13.47 4.05 10.16
C GLY A 326 -12.98 2.59 10.19
N PRO A 327 -13.09 1.94 11.36
CA PRO A 327 -12.68 0.53 11.54
C PRO A 327 -13.44 -0.46 10.64
N GLU A 328 -14.58 -0.07 10.07
CA GLU A 328 -15.35 -0.85 9.10
C GLU A 328 -14.57 -1.18 7.82
N GLY A 329 -13.53 -0.40 7.47
CA GLY A 329 -12.62 -0.74 6.36
C GLY A 329 -11.93 -2.09 6.53
N SER A 330 -11.80 -2.57 7.78
CA SER A 330 -11.25 -3.90 8.10
C SER A 330 -12.12 -5.02 7.51
N VAL A 331 -13.43 -4.82 7.39
CA VAL A 331 -14.35 -5.78 6.75
C VAL A 331 -14.03 -5.93 5.27
N ALA A 332 -13.79 -4.82 4.57
CA ALA A 332 -13.45 -4.83 3.15
C ALA A 332 -12.13 -5.59 2.90
N LYS A 333 -11.12 -5.38 3.76
CA LYS A 333 -9.85 -6.12 3.69
C LYS A 333 -10.06 -7.63 3.89
N LEU A 334 -10.79 -8.05 4.92
CA LEU A 334 -11.04 -9.46 5.21
C LEU A 334 -11.79 -10.16 4.08
N VAL A 335 -12.87 -9.55 3.59
CA VAL A 335 -13.66 -10.12 2.48
C VAL A 335 -12.82 -10.21 1.20
N ARG A 336 -11.98 -9.19 0.93
CA ARG A 336 -11.06 -9.21 -0.21
C ARG A 336 -10.01 -10.31 -0.07
N THR A 337 -9.45 -10.51 1.11
CA THR A 337 -8.44 -11.55 1.37
C THR A 337 -9.03 -12.95 1.20
N ASP A 338 -10.22 -13.19 1.75
CA ASP A 338 -10.93 -14.45 1.57
C ASP A 338 -11.27 -14.72 0.09
N TYR A 339 -11.77 -13.71 -0.64
CA TYR A 339 -11.97 -13.82 -2.09
C TYR A 339 -10.67 -14.18 -2.82
N SER A 340 -9.59 -13.45 -2.55
CA SER A 340 -8.30 -13.63 -3.22
C SER A 340 -7.70 -15.01 -2.98
N ASN A 341 -7.71 -15.52 -1.75
CA ASN A 341 -7.23 -16.88 -1.46
C ASN A 341 -8.06 -17.93 -2.23
N ARG A 342 -9.39 -17.83 -2.20
CA ARG A 342 -10.28 -18.76 -2.90
C ARG A 342 -10.12 -18.72 -4.41
N ALA A 343 -9.99 -17.52 -4.98
CA ALA A 343 -9.82 -17.32 -6.42
C ALA A 343 -8.46 -17.85 -6.90
N ALA A 344 -7.39 -17.67 -6.12
CA ALA A 344 -6.07 -18.23 -6.43
C ALA A 344 -6.07 -19.76 -6.37
N GLU A 345 -6.58 -20.34 -5.28
CA GLU A 345 -6.68 -21.79 -5.10
C GLU A 345 -7.54 -22.43 -6.19
N PHE A 346 -8.70 -21.85 -6.48
CA PHE A 346 -9.58 -22.37 -7.50
C PHE A 346 -9.01 -22.19 -8.90
N GLY A 347 -8.47 -21.02 -9.22
CA GLY A 347 -7.86 -20.74 -10.52
C GLY A 347 -6.72 -21.70 -10.80
N PHE A 348 -5.84 -21.93 -9.83
CA PHE A 348 -4.76 -22.92 -9.96
C PHE A 348 -5.30 -24.34 -10.21
N ALA A 349 -6.31 -24.77 -9.44
CA ALA A 349 -6.92 -26.08 -9.63
C ALA A 349 -7.64 -26.22 -10.98
N LEU A 350 -8.33 -25.16 -11.43
CA LEU A 350 -9.04 -25.11 -12.71
C LEU A 350 -8.07 -25.11 -13.89
N ALA A 351 -6.94 -24.40 -13.79
CA ALA A 351 -5.90 -24.40 -14.81
C ALA A 351 -5.15 -25.75 -14.90
N GLY A 352 -5.26 -26.62 -13.89
CA GLY A 352 -4.65 -27.94 -13.88
C GLY A 352 -3.12 -27.88 -14.05
N ALA A 353 -2.55 -28.77 -14.86
CA ALA A 353 -1.10 -28.81 -15.10
C ALA A 353 -0.55 -27.52 -15.74
N ALA A 354 -1.36 -26.82 -16.55
CA ALA A 354 -0.95 -25.55 -17.16
C ALA A 354 -0.80 -24.45 -16.12
N GLY A 355 -1.58 -24.50 -15.04
CA GLY A 355 -1.47 -23.60 -13.90
C GLY A 355 -0.20 -23.78 -13.06
N ALA A 356 0.57 -24.86 -13.26
CA ALA A 356 1.83 -25.14 -12.58
C ALA A 356 3.08 -24.93 -13.47
N ALA A 357 2.91 -24.58 -14.74
CA ALA A 357 4.01 -24.43 -15.68
C ALA A 357 4.77 -23.11 -15.45
N TRP A 358 5.99 -23.21 -14.90
CA TRP A 358 6.91 -22.11 -14.54
C TRP A 358 8.04 -21.93 -15.58
N ARG A 359 7.73 -21.83 -16.88
CA ARG A 359 8.76 -21.82 -17.94
C ARG A 359 8.60 -20.65 -18.91
N GLU A 360 9.74 -20.17 -19.38
CA GLU A 360 9.88 -19.14 -20.40
C GLU A 360 9.00 -19.47 -21.62
N GLY A 361 8.03 -18.59 -21.91
CA GLY A 361 7.06 -18.76 -23.00
C GLY A 361 5.68 -19.32 -22.61
N ALA A 362 5.40 -19.55 -21.32
CA ALA A 362 4.06 -19.95 -20.83
C ALA A 362 3.26 -18.72 -20.34
N PRO A 363 2.37 -18.13 -21.17
CA PRO A 363 1.78 -16.81 -20.88
C PRO A 363 0.88 -16.75 -19.64
N GLN A 364 0.27 -17.86 -19.21
CA GLN A 364 -0.68 -17.88 -18.08
C GLN A 364 -0.23 -18.72 -16.87
N GLY A 365 0.61 -19.75 -17.08
CA GLY A 365 1.06 -20.65 -15.99
C GLY A 365 1.83 -19.91 -14.90
N ASP A 366 2.69 -18.97 -15.30
CA ASP A 366 3.42 -18.11 -14.38
C ASP A 366 2.45 -17.26 -13.52
N SER A 367 1.33 -16.77 -14.05
CA SER A 367 0.41 -15.91 -13.30
C SER A 367 -0.37 -16.68 -12.22
N PHE A 368 -0.85 -17.89 -12.53
CA PHE A 368 -1.56 -18.74 -11.56
C PHE A 368 -0.65 -19.17 -10.40
N VAL A 369 0.58 -19.64 -10.66
CA VAL A 369 1.52 -20.01 -9.58
C VAL A 369 1.95 -18.79 -8.78
N ASN A 370 2.36 -17.70 -9.44
CA ASN A 370 2.84 -16.51 -8.74
C ASN A 370 1.76 -15.92 -7.83
N THR A 371 0.51 -15.88 -8.29
CA THR A 371 -0.60 -15.44 -7.46
C THR A 371 -0.82 -16.38 -6.29
N LEU A 372 -0.82 -17.70 -6.49
CA LEU A 372 -0.95 -18.68 -5.40
C LEU A 372 0.15 -18.54 -4.34
N LEU A 373 1.38 -18.28 -4.76
CA LEU A 373 2.52 -18.03 -3.85
C LEU A 373 2.41 -16.67 -3.13
N PHE A 374 1.77 -15.69 -3.76
CA PHE A 374 1.63 -14.33 -3.22
C PHE A 374 0.43 -14.16 -2.26
N VAL A 375 -0.73 -14.75 -2.54
CA VAL A 375 -1.97 -14.50 -1.77
C VAL A 375 -1.88 -14.75 -0.26
N PRO A 376 -1.06 -15.68 0.28
CA PRO A 376 -0.91 -15.81 1.73
C PRO A 376 -0.45 -14.51 2.40
N THR A 377 0.33 -13.68 1.70
CA THR A 377 0.81 -12.39 2.21
C THR A 377 -0.35 -11.43 2.53
N LEU A 378 -1.47 -11.50 1.81
CA LEU A 378 -2.62 -10.62 2.02
C LEU A 378 -3.30 -10.85 3.37
N SER A 379 -3.18 -12.05 3.93
CA SER A 379 -3.73 -12.40 5.26
C SER A 379 -2.89 -11.83 6.40
N VAL A 380 -1.66 -11.39 6.11
CA VAL A 380 -0.68 -10.91 7.10
C VAL A 380 -0.38 -9.41 6.95
N ALA A 381 -0.16 -8.94 5.73
CA ALA A 381 0.20 -7.56 5.43
C ALA A 381 -0.96 -6.58 5.68
N GLY A 382 -0.63 -5.33 6.06
CA GLY A 382 -1.63 -4.30 6.38
C GLY A 382 -2.47 -4.58 7.63
N GLY A 383 -2.03 -5.54 8.46
CA GLY A 383 -2.74 -6.07 9.63
C GLY A 383 -3.24 -7.49 9.38
N THR A 384 -2.89 -8.41 10.29
CA THR A 384 -3.32 -9.80 10.20
C THR A 384 -4.84 -9.91 10.29
N ASP A 385 -5.39 -10.94 9.67
CA ASP A 385 -6.83 -11.19 9.71
C ASP A 385 -7.36 -11.29 11.16
N GLU A 386 -6.57 -11.83 12.08
CA GLU A 386 -6.89 -11.93 13.51
C GLU A 386 -6.96 -10.54 14.17
N VAL A 387 -5.97 -9.66 13.92
CA VAL A 387 -5.98 -8.28 14.44
C VAL A 387 -7.18 -7.52 13.87
N LEU A 388 -7.51 -7.71 12.60
CA LEU A 388 -8.66 -7.07 11.96
C LEU A 388 -9.99 -7.58 12.52
N LYS A 389 -10.11 -8.89 12.82
CA LYS A 389 -11.28 -9.45 13.51
C LYS A 389 -11.44 -8.84 14.92
N ASN A 390 -10.35 -8.64 15.65
CA ASN A 390 -10.38 -7.94 16.94
C ASN A 390 -10.85 -6.47 16.78
N ILE A 391 -10.33 -5.75 15.78
CA ILE A 391 -10.78 -4.36 15.50
C ILE A 391 -12.28 -4.31 15.20
N ILE A 392 -12.80 -5.25 14.41
CA ILE A 392 -14.23 -5.34 14.10
C ILE A 392 -15.02 -5.65 15.38
N GLY A 393 -14.62 -6.67 16.13
CA GLY A 393 -15.26 -7.06 17.38
C GLY A 393 -15.36 -5.88 18.36
N GLU A 394 -14.24 -5.23 18.64
CA GLU A 394 -14.16 -4.18 19.65
C GLU A 394 -14.78 -2.85 19.19
N ARG A 395 -14.46 -2.40 17.96
CA ARG A 395 -14.79 -1.03 17.52
C ARG A 395 -16.05 -0.94 16.67
N VAL A 396 -16.51 -2.04 16.07
CA VAL A 396 -17.73 -2.07 15.25
C VAL A 396 -18.86 -2.75 16.02
N LEU A 397 -18.59 -3.89 16.64
CA LEU A 397 -19.60 -4.68 17.36
C LEU A 397 -19.69 -4.35 18.86
N GLY A 398 -18.74 -3.57 19.40
CA GLY A 398 -18.74 -3.16 20.81
C GLY A 398 -18.41 -4.30 21.78
N LEU A 399 -17.74 -5.35 21.32
CA LEU A 399 -17.30 -6.44 22.19
C LEU A 399 -16.21 -5.95 23.17
N PRO A 400 -16.12 -6.53 24.38
CA PRO A 400 -15.04 -6.24 25.30
C PRO A 400 -13.68 -6.50 24.67
N LYS A 401 -12.70 -5.66 25.01
CA LYS A 401 -11.31 -5.88 24.61
C LYS A 401 -10.72 -7.11 25.29
N GLU A 402 -9.78 -7.75 24.60
CA GLU A 402 -8.96 -8.78 25.22
C GLU A 402 -8.15 -8.19 26.39
N PRO A 403 -8.01 -8.90 27.53
CA PRO A 403 -7.22 -8.42 28.66
C PRO A 403 -5.76 -8.15 28.25
N GLN A 404 -5.30 -6.92 28.49
CA GLN A 404 -3.91 -6.51 28.21
C GLN A 404 -3.16 -6.31 29.53
N VAL A 405 -2.02 -6.99 29.67
CA VAL A 405 -1.16 -6.90 30.86
C VAL A 405 -0.08 -5.82 30.73
N ASP A 406 0.10 -5.24 29.55
CA ASP A 406 1.22 -4.38 29.17
C ASP A 406 0.82 -2.93 28.84
N ARG A 407 -0.49 -2.62 28.79
CA ARG A 407 -1.00 -1.34 28.26
C ARG A 407 -0.43 -0.10 28.95
N ASP A 408 -0.36 -0.16 30.28
CA ASP A 408 0.02 0.98 31.13
C ASP A 408 1.39 0.79 31.79
N VAL A 409 2.12 -0.25 31.39
CA VAL A 409 3.45 -0.61 31.93
C VAL A 409 4.54 0.09 31.09
N PRO A 410 5.55 0.73 31.72
CA PRO A 410 6.72 1.25 31.01
C PRO A 410 7.38 0.20 30.12
N PHE A 411 7.81 0.58 28.92
CA PHE A 411 8.44 -0.37 27.98
C PHE A 411 9.67 -1.06 28.57
N SER A 412 10.46 -0.37 29.40
CA SER A 412 11.63 -0.91 30.11
C SER A 412 11.29 -2.04 31.11
N GLU A 413 10.04 -2.13 31.54
CA GLU A 413 9.55 -3.16 32.45
C GLU A 413 8.89 -4.34 31.72
N LEU A 414 8.67 -4.23 30.40
CA LEU A 414 8.25 -5.34 29.54
C LEU A 414 9.45 -6.26 29.28
N LYS A 415 9.94 -6.96 30.31
CA LYS A 415 11.02 -7.94 30.16
C LYS A 415 10.54 -9.16 29.38
N ASP A 416 11.38 -9.57 28.43
CA ASP A 416 11.36 -10.82 27.67
C ASP A 416 10.04 -11.17 26.97
N ARG A 417 9.93 -10.76 25.70
CA ARG A 417 9.14 -11.50 24.69
C ARG A 417 10.00 -11.79 23.47
#